data_AF-A0AA87W162-F1
#
_entry.id   AF-A0AA87W162-F1
#
_cell.length_a   1.000
_cell.length_b   1.000
_cell.length_c   1.000
_cell.angle_alpha   90.00
_cell.angle_beta   90.00
_cell.angle_gamma   90.00
#
_symmetry.space_group_name_H-M   'P 1'
#
loop_
_entity.id
_entity.type
_entity.pdbx_description
1 polymer ?
#
loop_
_entity_poly.entity_id
_entity_poly.type
_entity_poly.pdbx_seq_one_letter_code
_entity_poly.pdbx_strand_id
1 'polypeptide(L)'
;MRLIAPSRPFKSKGWPEGRAVTRGDTELTEGTHANLDDLLQSGGIRLGRAQRQRLDWLTGQYGAPTLDDSGGIRHNGVVILKEPPSGAAAELFYRSLNPASAVVIASSENPGFDFLKSKLTEFGTVGPCGVDGPHEMWWGGIGWSKFHAAAAACTLRPRVVSCYPRGSDAAAAFALRHSLERFGLASHIEPIDAQLGDRLLCFEKAEFMLRMWNRYREPLLFVEAGAVLREAPLLPCFLGCDVALHKWNRWEMSARTLYIGRTSAAQMLLRTWQHLAASYPAIWEGYLLDQAWSLTSSQVPLDTVWLPRSYHALAGDLGAMRATVLHGEQTTTLDLGPDPAFAGLVRTARRAGRTGARDAFLVMTSKAEADKGIAVILRDISATNAGAVAATVEAVTGAYAADCGGYGRLELSLCAWQDDVGAAREAATQARYRILEIAPGQHIANDFFAHHAADDSVMTARHLFP
;
A
#
# COMPACT_ATOMS: atom_id res chain seq x y z
N MET A 1 13.89 9.46 -81.80
CA MET A 1 13.17 8.56 -82.72
C MET A 1 12.20 7.68 -81.91
N ARG A 2 11.10 7.18 -82.49
CA ARG A 2 10.11 6.27 -81.86
C ARG A 2 10.39 4.82 -82.32
N LEU A 3 10.07 3.73 -81.61
CA LEU A 3 9.59 3.46 -80.23
C LEU A 3 10.24 2.09 -79.81
N ILE A 4 9.80 1.18 -78.92
CA ILE A 4 8.57 0.91 -78.16
C ILE A 4 8.90 0.15 -76.83
N ALA A 5 7.97 -0.61 -76.24
CA ALA A 5 8.09 -1.44 -75.03
C ALA A 5 7.21 -2.73 -75.21
N PRO A 6 7.10 -3.73 -74.30
CA PRO A 6 7.33 -3.77 -72.84
C PRO A 6 8.54 -4.70 -72.48
N SER A 7 8.69 -5.57 -71.46
CA SER A 7 7.79 -6.37 -70.59
C SER A 7 8.39 -6.63 -69.17
N ARG A 8 8.07 -7.77 -68.54
CA ARG A 8 8.36 -8.17 -67.14
C ARG A 8 8.40 -9.72 -67.04
N PRO A 9 8.74 -10.37 -65.89
CA PRO A 9 9.47 -9.89 -64.70
C PRO A 9 10.68 -10.79 -64.31
N PHE A 10 11.53 -10.31 -63.39
CA PHE A 10 12.50 -11.15 -62.67
C PHE A 10 11.89 -11.70 -61.37
N LYS A 11 12.19 -12.94 -60.97
CA LYS A 11 11.64 -13.56 -59.75
C LYS A 11 12.45 -13.17 -58.51
N SER A 12 11.82 -12.57 -57.50
CA SER A 12 12.36 -12.48 -56.15
C SER A 12 12.16 -13.80 -55.39
N LYS A 13 13.12 -14.17 -54.53
CA LYS A 13 12.90 -15.21 -53.51
C LYS A 13 12.21 -14.58 -52.29
N GLY A 14 11.22 -15.27 -51.74
CA GLY A 14 10.46 -14.78 -50.60
C GLY A 14 11.31 -14.63 -49.33
N TRP A 15 11.01 -13.59 -48.56
CA TRP A 15 11.40 -13.50 -47.15
C TRP A 15 10.36 -14.26 -46.31
N PRO A 16 10.71 -14.84 -45.16
CA PRO A 16 9.73 -15.38 -44.23
C PRO A 16 8.90 -14.23 -43.63
N GLU A 17 7.59 -14.41 -43.56
CA GLU A 17 6.67 -13.40 -43.03
C GLU A 17 6.80 -13.22 -41.51
N GLY A 18 6.42 -12.04 -41.03
CA GLY A 18 6.69 -11.62 -39.66
C GLY A 18 5.93 -12.42 -38.62
N ARG A 19 6.64 -13.05 -37.67
CA ARG A 19 6.05 -13.56 -36.44
C ARG A 19 5.58 -12.37 -35.60
N ALA A 20 4.27 -12.21 -35.42
CA ALA A 20 3.72 -11.15 -34.59
C ALA A 20 4.26 -11.26 -33.16
N VAL A 21 4.77 -10.15 -32.61
CA VAL A 21 5.25 -10.10 -31.22
C VAL A 21 4.03 -10.01 -30.31
N THR A 22 3.64 -11.13 -29.72
CA THR A 22 2.62 -11.20 -28.68
C THR A 22 3.07 -10.47 -27.41
N ARG A 23 2.12 -9.99 -26.61
CA ARG A 23 2.40 -9.27 -25.35
C ARG A 23 3.33 -10.08 -24.45
N GLY A 24 4.22 -9.37 -23.76
CA GLY A 24 4.96 -9.89 -22.61
C GLY A 24 4.12 -9.87 -21.33
N ASP A 25 2.89 -10.39 -21.39
CA ASP A 25 2.19 -10.82 -20.18
C ASP A 25 2.84 -12.15 -19.77
N THR A 26 3.39 -12.23 -18.55
CA THR A 26 4.00 -13.46 -18.03
C THR A 26 2.91 -14.37 -17.46
N GLU A 27 2.14 -14.98 -18.36
CA GLU A 27 1.16 -16.00 -18.01
C GLU A 27 1.87 -17.15 -17.26
N LEU A 28 1.57 -17.30 -15.98
CA LEU A 28 1.91 -18.49 -15.22
C LEU A 28 1.16 -19.66 -15.85
N THR A 29 1.86 -20.74 -16.16
CA THR A 29 1.23 -21.94 -16.73
C THR A 29 0.12 -22.45 -15.80
N GLU A 30 -0.97 -23.00 -16.35
CA GLU A 30 -2.16 -23.39 -15.57
C GLU A 30 -1.82 -24.27 -14.35
N GLY A 31 -0.89 -25.23 -14.51
CA GLY A 31 -0.42 -26.06 -13.40
C GLY A 31 0.33 -25.31 -12.29
N THR A 32 0.92 -24.15 -12.57
CA THR A 32 1.55 -23.27 -11.57
C THR A 32 0.50 -22.50 -10.77
N HIS A 33 -0.57 -22.04 -11.41
CA HIS A 33 -1.72 -21.45 -10.70
C HIS A 33 -2.43 -22.49 -9.84
N ALA A 34 -2.72 -23.68 -10.37
CA ALA A 34 -3.32 -24.79 -9.61
C ALA A 34 -2.48 -25.15 -8.36
N ASN A 35 -1.16 -25.31 -8.53
CA ASN A 35 -0.24 -25.56 -7.40
C ASN A 35 -0.25 -24.43 -6.34
N LEU A 36 -0.48 -23.17 -6.73
CA LEU A 36 -0.61 -22.06 -5.77
C LEU A 36 -1.96 -22.09 -5.04
N ASP A 37 -3.05 -22.41 -5.72
CA ASP A 37 -4.36 -22.56 -5.06
C ASP A 37 -4.38 -23.73 -4.07
N ASP A 38 -3.85 -24.90 -4.47
CA ASP A 38 -3.67 -26.06 -3.57
C ASP A 38 -2.76 -25.71 -2.38
N LEU A 39 -1.72 -24.91 -2.58
CA LEU A 39 -0.83 -24.44 -1.50
C LEU A 39 -1.57 -23.50 -0.54
N LEU A 40 -2.31 -22.50 -1.04
CA LEU A 40 -3.08 -21.59 -0.20
C LEU A 40 -4.18 -22.33 0.57
N GLN A 41 -4.88 -23.27 -0.09
CA GLN A 41 -5.94 -24.07 0.52
C GLN A 41 -5.40 -25.02 1.60
N SER A 42 -4.29 -25.72 1.34
CA SER A 42 -3.64 -26.58 2.35
C SER A 42 -3.02 -25.79 3.51
N GLY A 43 -2.54 -24.57 3.25
CA GLY A 43 -2.15 -23.62 4.28
C GLY A 43 -3.33 -23.07 5.09
N GLY A 44 -4.57 -23.12 4.58
CA GLY A 44 -5.71 -22.41 5.14
C GLY A 44 -5.54 -20.89 5.08
N ILE A 45 -4.98 -20.37 3.98
CA ILE A 45 -4.64 -18.96 3.80
C ILE A 45 -5.64 -18.30 2.84
N ARG A 46 -6.45 -17.38 3.37
CA ARG A 46 -7.46 -16.65 2.62
C ARG A 46 -6.92 -15.33 2.07
N LEU A 47 -6.57 -15.32 0.79
CA LEU A 47 -6.19 -14.11 0.06
C LEU A 47 -7.28 -13.68 -0.92
N GLY A 48 -7.63 -12.40 -0.88
CA GLY A 48 -8.53 -11.77 -1.84
C GLY A 48 -7.82 -11.39 -3.15
N ARG A 49 -8.57 -10.86 -4.12
CA ARG A 49 -8.10 -10.69 -5.51
C ARG A 49 -6.79 -9.89 -5.64
N ALA A 50 -6.67 -8.72 -5.01
CA ALA A 50 -5.48 -7.87 -5.13
C ALA A 50 -4.25 -8.53 -4.48
N GLN A 51 -4.45 -9.20 -3.35
CA GLN A 51 -3.41 -9.93 -2.62
C GLN A 51 -2.89 -11.12 -3.46
N ARG A 52 -3.80 -11.87 -4.09
CA ARG A 52 -3.47 -12.93 -5.06
C ARG A 52 -2.67 -12.37 -6.24
N GLN A 53 -3.12 -11.30 -6.88
CA GLN A 53 -2.40 -10.67 -8.00
C GLN A 53 -0.97 -10.23 -7.63
N ARG A 54 -0.76 -9.71 -6.40
CA ARG A 54 0.57 -9.39 -5.88
C ARG A 54 1.40 -10.65 -5.60
N LEU A 55 0.80 -11.74 -5.13
CA LEU A 55 1.47 -13.03 -4.90
C LEU A 55 1.81 -13.76 -6.22
N ASP A 56 0.95 -13.71 -7.23
CA ASP A 56 1.21 -14.19 -8.60
C ASP A 56 2.41 -13.44 -9.20
N TRP A 57 2.40 -12.10 -9.10
CA TRP A 57 3.53 -11.27 -9.55
C TRP A 57 4.82 -11.62 -8.78
N LEU A 58 4.77 -11.80 -7.46
CA LEU A 58 5.92 -12.23 -6.67
C LEU A 58 6.42 -13.61 -7.09
N THR A 59 5.52 -14.55 -7.37
CA THR A 59 5.85 -15.89 -7.89
C THR A 59 6.56 -15.79 -9.24
N GLY A 60 6.08 -14.94 -10.15
CA GLY A 60 6.73 -14.66 -11.43
C GLY A 60 8.11 -14.01 -11.29
N GLN A 61 8.35 -13.18 -10.28
CA GLN A 61 9.66 -12.57 -10.03
C GLN A 61 10.63 -13.47 -9.25
N TYR A 62 10.14 -14.29 -8.32
CA TYR A 62 10.98 -15.04 -7.38
C TYR A 62 11.13 -16.53 -7.70
N GLY A 63 10.15 -17.13 -8.35
CA GLY A 63 10.00 -18.58 -8.46
C GLY A 63 8.85 -19.08 -7.58
N ALA A 64 8.56 -20.38 -7.68
CA ALA A 64 7.42 -21.01 -7.02
C ALA A 64 7.33 -20.68 -5.50
N PRO A 65 6.10 -20.54 -4.96
CA PRO A 65 5.89 -20.30 -3.54
C PRO A 65 6.03 -21.59 -2.74
N THR A 66 6.45 -21.46 -1.49
CA THR A 66 6.54 -22.54 -0.49
C THR A 66 5.92 -22.09 0.82
N LEU A 67 5.22 -22.99 1.52
CA LEU A 67 4.80 -22.80 2.90
C LEU A 67 5.91 -23.20 3.87
N ASP A 68 6.27 -22.29 4.78
CA ASP A 68 6.79 -22.54 6.14
C ASP A 68 7.75 -23.73 6.37
N ASP A 69 8.74 -23.94 5.50
CA ASP A 69 9.85 -24.87 5.78
C ASP A 69 10.93 -24.20 6.65
N SER A 70 10.69 -24.14 7.97
CA SER A 70 11.68 -23.65 8.93
C SER A 70 12.93 -24.56 9.09
N GLY A 71 13.05 -25.63 8.27
CA GLY A 71 14.09 -26.68 8.31
C GLY A 71 15.50 -26.29 7.82
N GLY A 72 15.94 -25.05 8.00
CA GLY A 72 17.36 -24.65 7.88
C GLY A 72 17.99 -24.69 6.47
N ILE A 73 17.22 -24.98 5.43
CA ILE A 73 17.66 -24.94 4.03
C ILE A 73 17.73 -23.47 3.55
N ARG A 74 18.63 -23.16 2.60
CA ARG A 74 18.68 -21.83 1.96
C ARG A 74 17.44 -21.61 1.09
N HIS A 75 16.57 -20.67 1.44
CA HIS A 75 15.37 -20.38 0.68
C HIS A 75 15.67 -19.63 -0.63
N ASN A 76 15.11 -20.13 -1.73
CA ASN A 76 14.93 -19.40 -2.98
C ASN A 76 13.43 -19.36 -3.29
N GLY A 77 12.94 -18.38 -4.06
CA GLY A 77 11.52 -18.27 -4.36
C GLY A 77 10.74 -17.42 -3.35
N VAL A 78 9.43 -17.61 -3.30
CA VAL A 78 8.55 -16.96 -2.33
C VAL A 78 8.36 -17.89 -1.13
N VAL A 79 8.61 -17.41 0.08
CA VAL A 79 8.26 -18.12 1.32
C VAL A 79 7.05 -17.45 1.94
N ILE A 80 5.96 -18.21 2.07
CA ILE A 80 4.73 -17.79 2.74
C ILE A 80 4.80 -18.30 4.18
N LEU A 81 4.75 -17.40 5.15
CA LEU A 81 4.74 -17.72 6.58
C LEU A 81 3.29 -17.72 7.09
N LYS A 82 2.91 -18.76 7.83
CA LYS A 82 1.56 -18.90 8.38
C LYS A 82 1.49 -18.44 9.83
N GLU A 83 2.42 -18.88 10.66
CA GLU A 83 2.47 -18.56 12.09
C GLU A 83 3.71 -17.71 12.41
N PRO A 84 3.69 -16.86 13.45
CA PRO A 84 4.82 -16.02 13.81
C PRO A 84 5.97 -16.86 14.38
N PRO A 85 7.17 -16.86 13.77
CA PRO A 85 8.30 -17.63 14.29
C PRO A 85 8.81 -17.06 15.61
N SER A 86 9.17 -17.95 16.55
CA SER A 86 9.83 -17.56 17.79
C SER A 86 11.11 -16.76 17.53
N GLY A 87 11.57 -15.95 18.50
CA GLY A 87 12.75 -15.09 18.31
C GLY A 87 14.00 -15.83 17.80
N ALA A 88 14.24 -17.06 18.28
CA ALA A 88 15.34 -17.90 17.79
C ALA A 88 15.09 -18.44 16.36
N ALA A 89 13.87 -18.87 16.05
CA ALA A 89 13.51 -19.33 14.70
C ALA A 89 13.59 -18.19 13.68
N ALA A 90 13.16 -16.97 14.05
CA ALA A 90 13.25 -15.78 13.21
C ALA A 90 14.70 -15.35 12.91
N GLU A 91 15.63 -15.55 13.85
CA GLU A 91 17.08 -15.36 13.60
C GLU A 91 17.65 -16.39 12.61
N LEU A 92 17.25 -17.67 12.73
CA LEU A 92 17.69 -18.72 11.83
C LEU A 92 17.10 -18.52 10.43
N PHE A 93 15.81 -18.22 10.32
CA PHE A 93 15.12 -17.90 9.07
C PHE A 93 15.73 -16.68 8.38
N TYR A 94 15.96 -15.58 9.11
CA TYR A 94 16.62 -14.40 8.56
C TYR A 94 18.01 -14.72 7.96
N ARG A 95 18.75 -15.66 8.55
CA ARG A 95 20.07 -16.12 8.08
C ARG A 95 20.00 -17.12 6.92
N SER A 96 18.86 -17.77 6.67
CA SER A 96 18.68 -18.73 5.55
C SER A 96 18.19 -18.07 4.25
N LEU A 97 17.58 -16.88 4.35
CA LEU A 97 17.20 -16.04 3.22
C LEU A 97 18.41 -15.52 2.43
N ASN A 98 18.18 -15.16 1.16
CA ASN A 98 19.16 -14.50 0.30
C ASN A 98 18.46 -13.47 -0.63
N PRO A 99 19.19 -12.68 -1.45
CA PRO A 99 18.57 -11.67 -2.33
C PRO A 99 17.63 -12.20 -3.43
N ALA A 100 17.60 -13.52 -3.66
CA ALA A 100 16.63 -14.19 -4.53
C ALA A 100 15.45 -14.84 -3.77
N SER A 101 15.27 -14.53 -2.49
CA SER A 101 14.11 -14.90 -1.67
C SER A 101 13.17 -13.70 -1.47
N ALA A 102 11.86 -13.94 -1.47
CA ALA A 102 10.85 -13.01 -0.96
C ALA A 102 10.08 -13.67 0.20
N VAL A 103 9.69 -12.90 1.20
CA VAL A 103 8.88 -13.33 2.35
C VAL A 103 7.51 -12.69 2.22
N VAL A 104 6.44 -13.49 2.37
CA VAL A 104 5.04 -13.05 2.38
C VAL A 104 4.41 -13.48 3.70
N ILE A 105 3.64 -12.58 4.30
CA ILE A 105 2.90 -12.81 5.54
C ILE A 105 1.45 -12.43 5.25
N ALA A 106 0.54 -13.40 5.33
CA ALA A 106 -0.86 -13.21 4.93
C ALA A 106 -1.73 -12.52 6.01
N SER A 107 -1.43 -12.76 7.28
CA SER A 107 -2.06 -12.18 8.48
C SER A 107 -1.12 -11.18 9.16
N SER A 108 -0.58 -10.25 8.37
CA SER A 108 0.57 -9.43 8.79
C SER A 108 0.25 -8.37 9.83
N GLU A 109 -1.03 -8.09 10.07
CA GLU A 109 -1.51 -7.27 11.18
C GLU A 109 -1.26 -7.90 12.56
N ASN A 110 -1.02 -9.22 12.63
CA ASN A 110 -0.73 -9.86 13.91
C ASN A 110 0.65 -9.42 14.47
N PRO A 111 0.72 -9.00 15.76
CA PRO A 111 1.94 -8.45 16.35
C PRO A 111 3.06 -9.49 16.56
N GLY A 112 2.77 -10.79 16.54
CA GLY A 112 3.78 -11.84 16.65
C GLY A 112 4.83 -11.79 15.53
N PHE A 113 4.43 -11.33 14.33
CA PHE A 113 5.35 -11.17 13.22
C PHE A 113 6.29 -9.96 13.35
N ASP A 114 6.06 -9.03 14.27
CA ASP A 114 6.78 -7.74 14.33
C ASP A 114 8.29 -7.93 14.56
N PHE A 115 8.71 -8.95 15.31
CA PHE A 115 10.13 -9.25 15.50
C PHE A 115 10.82 -9.61 14.17
N LEU A 116 10.20 -10.46 13.35
CA LEU A 116 10.75 -10.82 12.03
C LEU A 116 10.66 -9.63 11.05
N LYS A 117 9.51 -8.95 10.97
CA LYS A 117 9.34 -7.76 10.11
C LYS A 117 10.36 -6.67 10.44
N SER A 118 10.79 -6.54 11.70
CA SER A 118 11.82 -5.58 12.13
C SER A 118 13.25 -5.87 11.63
N LYS A 119 13.52 -7.11 11.18
CA LYS A 119 14.81 -7.56 10.62
C LYS A 119 14.87 -7.50 9.10
N LEU A 120 13.72 -7.64 8.44
CA LEU A 120 13.60 -7.66 6.99
C LEU A 120 13.52 -6.24 6.42
N THR A 121 13.92 -6.08 5.17
CA THR A 121 13.50 -4.94 4.36
C THR A 121 12.06 -5.19 3.95
N GLU A 122 11.15 -4.42 4.53
CA GLU A 122 9.77 -4.27 4.06
C GLU A 122 9.77 -3.73 2.60
N PHE A 123 8.99 -4.36 1.73
CA PHE A 123 8.87 -3.97 0.32
C PHE A 123 7.49 -3.41 -0.03
N GLY A 124 6.41 -3.93 0.57
CA GLY A 124 5.06 -3.45 0.35
C GLY A 124 4.00 -4.14 1.22
N THR A 125 2.77 -3.62 1.15
CA THR A 125 1.58 -4.24 1.73
C THR A 125 0.39 -4.17 0.76
N VAL A 126 -0.57 -5.07 0.91
CA VAL A 126 -1.87 -5.00 0.25
C VAL A 126 -2.94 -5.09 1.33
N GLY A 127 -3.75 -4.03 1.45
CA GLY A 127 -4.80 -3.93 2.47
C GLY A 127 -5.87 -5.03 2.36
N PRO A 128 -6.71 -5.19 3.40
CA PRO A 128 -7.82 -6.15 3.41
C PRO A 128 -8.76 -6.04 2.19
N CYS A 129 -9.13 -7.20 1.64
CA CYS A 129 -10.05 -7.36 0.52
C CYS A 129 -11.52 -7.52 0.98
N GLY A 130 -11.90 -6.94 2.12
CA GLY A 130 -13.17 -7.24 2.78
C GLY A 130 -13.28 -8.73 3.14
N VAL A 131 -14.48 -9.32 3.03
CA VAL A 131 -14.71 -10.73 3.38
C VAL A 131 -13.86 -11.72 2.57
N ASP A 132 -13.48 -11.41 1.33
CA ASP A 132 -12.75 -12.35 0.46
C ASP A 132 -11.28 -12.56 0.85
N GLY A 133 -10.73 -11.65 1.66
CA GLY A 133 -9.37 -11.72 2.19
C GLY A 133 -9.20 -10.67 3.30
N PRO A 134 -9.72 -10.93 4.52
CA PRO A 134 -9.94 -9.89 5.53
C PRO A 134 -8.66 -9.45 6.27
N HIS A 135 -7.51 -10.00 5.90
CA HIS A 135 -6.19 -9.74 6.49
C HIS A 135 -5.38 -8.72 5.69
N GLU A 136 -4.36 -8.09 6.30
CA GLU A 136 -3.36 -7.29 5.57
C GLU A 136 -2.21 -8.20 5.11
N MET A 137 -1.96 -8.28 3.81
CA MET A 137 -0.83 -9.04 3.28
C MET A 137 0.42 -8.16 3.22
N TRP A 138 1.48 -8.54 3.93
CA TRP A 138 2.80 -7.87 3.89
C TRP A 138 3.79 -8.69 3.07
N TRP A 139 4.71 -8.00 2.39
CA TRP A 139 5.83 -8.65 1.71
C TRP A 139 7.16 -7.89 1.83
N GLY A 140 8.26 -8.64 1.86
CA GLY A 140 9.60 -8.13 2.12
C GLY A 140 10.72 -9.12 1.80
N GLY A 141 11.95 -8.81 2.21
CA GLY A 141 13.12 -9.66 2.00
C GLY A 141 14.42 -9.04 2.51
N ILE A 142 15.57 -9.49 2.03
CA ILE A 142 16.87 -8.93 2.46
C ILE A 142 17.16 -7.56 1.81
N GLY A 143 16.75 -7.32 0.57
CA GLY A 143 16.90 -5.99 -0.04
C GLY A 143 16.57 -5.92 -1.53
N TRP A 144 16.48 -4.68 -2.04
CA TRP A 144 15.91 -4.30 -3.34
C TRP A 144 16.71 -4.71 -4.60
N SER A 145 17.90 -5.30 -4.44
CA SER A 145 18.87 -5.55 -5.53
C SER A 145 18.29 -6.22 -6.78
N LYS A 146 17.35 -7.17 -6.61
CA LYS A 146 16.72 -7.92 -7.69
C LYS A 146 15.88 -7.05 -8.63
N PHE A 147 15.26 -5.98 -8.12
CA PHE A 147 14.32 -5.16 -8.88
C PHE A 147 14.99 -4.04 -9.69
N HIS A 148 16.18 -3.58 -9.30
CA HIS A 148 16.88 -2.47 -9.97
C HIS A 148 17.18 -2.77 -11.45
N ALA A 149 17.64 -3.98 -11.78
CA ALA A 149 17.93 -4.37 -13.17
C ALA A 149 16.65 -4.48 -14.02
N ALA A 150 15.58 -5.05 -13.46
CA ALA A 150 14.31 -5.24 -14.16
C ALA A 150 13.56 -3.92 -14.40
N ALA A 151 13.66 -2.95 -13.47
CA ALA A 151 13.09 -1.62 -13.61
C ALA A 151 13.59 -0.87 -14.86
N ALA A 152 14.85 -1.05 -15.25
CA ALA A 152 15.42 -0.44 -16.46
C ALA A 152 14.81 -1.02 -17.76
N ALA A 153 14.40 -2.29 -17.74
CA ALA A 153 13.79 -2.97 -18.90
C ALA A 153 12.28 -2.74 -19.03
N CYS A 154 11.62 -2.15 -18.02
CA CYS A 154 10.22 -1.79 -18.08
C CYS A 154 9.95 -0.86 -19.27
N THR A 155 8.82 -1.05 -19.98
CA THR A 155 8.40 -0.21 -21.11
C THR A 155 7.35 0.84 -20.73
N LEU A 156 6.58 0.60 -19.66
CA LEU A 156 5.66 1.58 -19.10
C LEU A 156 6.46 2.76 -18.51
N ARG A 157 6.04 3.98 -18.82
CA ARG A 157 6.66 5.22 -18.31
C ARG A 157 5.62 6.02 -17.54
N PRO A 158 5.92 6.51 -16.34
CA PRO A 158 5.04 7.47 -15.68
C PRO A 158 5.19 8.84 -16.36
N ARG A 159 4.17 9.68 -16.31
CA ARG A 159 4.40 11.11 -16.48
C ARG A 159 4.97 11.66 -15.18
N VAL A 160 6.13 12.29 -15.26
CA VAL A 160 6.69 12.99 -14.09
C VAL A 160 5.98 14.33 -13.95
N VAL A 161 5.32 14.54 -12.83
CA VAL A 161 4.54 15.75 -12.54
C VAL A 161 5.18 16.53 -11.41
N SER A 162 5.18 17.85 -11.52
CA SER A 162 5.75 18.73 -10.50
C SER A 162 5.07 20.10 -10.55
N CYS A 163 5.07 20.81 -9.43
CA CYS A 163 4.54 22.16 -9.31
C CYS A 163 5.43 23.00 -8.39
N TYR A 164 5.38 24.31 -8.58
CA TYR A 164 6.13 25.29 -7.78
C TYR A 164 5.34 26.58 -7.62
N PRO A 165 5.57 27.40 -6.57
CA PRO A 165 4.87 28.66 -6.38
C PRO A 165 5.16 29.63 -7.54
N ARG A 166 4.14 30.29 -8.11
CA ARG A 166 4.34 31.25 -9.23
C ARG A 166 5.26 32.42 -8.87
N GLY A 167 5.34 32.80 -7.60
CA GLY A 167 6.24 33.84 -7.09
C GLY A 167 7.69 33.38 -6.85
N SER A 168 7.99 32.08 -6.96
CA SER A 168 9.35 31.54 -6.82
C SER A 168 10.15 31.60 -8.13
N ASP A 169 11.47 31.50 -8.03
CA ASP A 169 12.36 31.52 -9.20
C ASP A 169 12.05 30.34 -10.15
N ALA A 170 11.82 30.64 -11.43
CA ALA A 170 11.62 29.63 -12.46
C ALA A 170 12.84 28.71 -12.66
N ALA A 171 14.04 29.13 -12.23
CA ALA A 171 15.23 28.29 -12.18
C ALA A 171 15.11 27.14 -11.15
N ALA A 172 14.24 27.23 -10.14
CA ALA A 172 14.02 26.15 -9.17
C ALA A 172 13.65 24.82 -9.84
N ALA A 173 12.84 24.86 -10.91
CA ALA A 173 12.44 23.69 -11.69
C ALA A 173 13.44 23.31 -12.82
N PHE A 174 14.49 24.09 -13.05
CA PHE A 174 15.38 23.92 -14.21
C PHE A 174 16.15 22.60 -14.15
N ALA A 175 16.72 22.26 -13.00
CA ALA A 175 17.54 21.06 -12.84
C ALA A 175 16.70 19.77 -12.99
N LEU A 176 15.45 19.78 -12.50
CA LEU A 176 14.50 18.70 -12.74
C LEU A 176 14.18 18.56 -14.23
N ARG A 177 13.78 19.65 -14.91
CA ARG A 177 13.46 19.67 -16.37
C ARG A 177 14.61 19.11 -17.21
N HIS A 178 15.81 19.62 -17.04
CA HIS A 178 17.01 19.16 -17.76
C HIS A 178 17.31 17.67 -17.48
N SER A 179 17.10 17.19 -16.24
CA SER A 179 17.29 15.77 -15.91
C SER A 179 16.22 14.85 -16.52
N LEU A 180 14.99 15.34 -16.70
CA LEU A 180 13.89 14.64 -17.38
C LEU A 180 14.12 14.53 -18.88
N GLU A 181 14.53 15.63 -19.52
CA GLU A 181 14.89 15.70 -20.94
C GLU A 181 16.03 14.72 -21.25
N ARG A 182 17.09 14.73 -20.43
CA ARG A 182 18.23 13.78 -20.55
C ARG A 182 17.82 12.30 -20.48
N PHE A 183 16.73 11.98 -19.79
CA PHE A 183 16.19 10.61 -19.70
C PHE A 183 15.01 10.33 -20.63
N GLY A 184 14.62 11.28 -21.50
CA GLY A 184 13.48 11.12 -22.42
C GLY A 184 12.14 10.95 -21.71
N LEU A 185 11.99 11.47 -20.50
CA LEU A 185 10.82 11.25 -19.65
C LEU A 185 9.72 12.28 -19.92
N ALA A 186 8.54 11.80 -20.29
CA ALA A 186 7.35 12.64 -20.44
C ALA A 186 7.01 13.32 -19.11
N SER A 187 6.79 14.63 -19.13
CA SER A 187 6.61 15.43 -17.92
C SER A 187 5.45 16.43 -18.01
N HIS A 188 5.11 17.02 -16.87
CA HIS A 188 4.28 18.22 -16.77
C HIS A 188 4.73 19.03 -15.54
N ILE A 189 5.24 20.25 -15.74
CA ILE A 189 5.76 21.08 -14.66
C ILE A 189 5.23 22.51 -14.79
N GLU A 190 4.20 22.87 -14.02
CA GLU A 190 3.53 24.17 -14.06
C GLU A 190 3.69 24.99 -12.76
N PRO A 191 3.89 26.32 -12.84
CA PRO A 191 3.78 27.21 -11.68
C PRO A 191 2.32 27.37 -11.26
N ILE A 192 2.05 27.26 -9.95
CA ILE A 192 0.70 27.38 -9.35
C ILE A 192 0.64 28.58 -8.38
N ASP A 193 -0.55 29.16 -8.25
CA ASP A 193 -0.81 30.36 -7.46
C ASP A 193 -1.00 30.00 -5.98
N ALA A 194 0.11 29.89 -5.27
CA ALA A 194 0.14 29.46 -3.87
C ALA A 194 -0.26 30.58 -2.90
N GLN A 195 -1.05 30.25 -1.88
CA GLN A 195 -1.59 31.22 -0.91
C GLN A 195 -0.50 31.94 -0.09
N LEU A 196 0.64 31.29 0.16
CA LEU A 196 1.78 31.89 0.86
C LEU A 196 2.82 32.52 -0.08
N GLY A 197 2.65 32.44 -1.41
CA GLY A 197 3.49 33.08 -2.42
C GLY A 197 4.87 32.43 -2.64
N ASP A 198 5.62 32.16 -1.57
CA ASP A 198 6.97 31.55 -1.62
C ASP A 198 6.99 30.03 -1.39
N ARG A 199 5.88 29.45 -0.90
CA ARG A 199 5.73 28.05 -0.48
C ARG A 199 4.44 27.45 -0.98
N LEU A 200 4.46 26.14 -1.25
CA LEU A 200 3.25 25.35 -1.47
C LEU A 200 2.70 24.81 -0.16
N LEU A 201 1.38 24.78 -0.03
CA LEU A 201 0.66 24.10 1.04
C LEU A 201 0.28 22.67 0.61
N CYS A 202 0.13 21.78 1.60
CA CYS A 202 -0.20 20.36 1.40
C CYS A 202 -1.43 20.16 0.48
N PHE A 203 -2.48 20.97 0.66
CA PHE A 203 -3.70 20.85 -0.15
C PHE A 203 -3.49 21.32 -1.60
N GLU A 204 -2.65 22.32 -1.84
CA GLU A 204 -2.37 22.85 -3.19
C GLU A 204 -1.65 21.80 -4.04
N LYS A 205 -0.71 21.08 -3.41
CA LYS A 205 0.03 19.96 -4.00
C LYS A 205 -0.86 18.72 -4.20
N ALA A 206 -1.70 18.37 -3.23
CA ALA A 206 -2.68 17.29 -3.37
C ALA A 206 -3.74 17.58 -4.46
N GLU A 207 -4.21 18.83 -4.57
CA GLU A 207 -5.15 19.27 -5.61
C GLU A 207 -4.48 19.35 -6.99
N PHE A 208 -3.22 19.82 -7.08
CA PHE A 208 -2.42 19.71 -8.30
C PHE A 208 -2.30 18.25 -8.74
N MET A 209 -2.00 17.32 -7.83
CA MET A 209 -1.91 15.90 -8.12
C MET A 209 -3.25 15.33 -8.60
N LEU A 210 -4.37 15.68 -7.98
CA LEU A 210 -5.71 15.27 -8.42
C LEU A 210 -6.07 15.86 -9.80
N ARG A 211 -5.70 17.12 -10.07
CA ARG A 211 -5.84 17.77 -11.38
C ARG A 211 -5.03 17.04 -12.45
N MET A 212 -3.78 16.68 -12.17
CA MET A 212 -2.94 15.90 -13.08
C MET A 212 -3.47 14.49 -13.30
N TRP A 213 -3.98 13.82 -12.26
CA TRP A 213 -4.53 12.46 -12.36
C TRP A 213 -5.78 12.42 -13.23
N ASN A 214 -6.64 13.44 -13.14
CA ASN A 214 -7.80 13.57 -14.03
C ASN A 214 -7.41 13.98 -15.47
N ARG A 215 -6.28 14.68 -15.67
CA ARG A 215 -5.81 15.18 -16.97
C ARG A 215 -5.10 14.12 -17.83
N TYR A 216 -4.27 13.29 -17.21
CA TYR A 216 -3.42 12.30 -17.88
C TYR A 216 -3.98 10.88 -17.74
N ARG A 217 -3.62 9.97 -18.65
CA ARG A 217 -4.09 8.57 -18.66
C ARG A 217 -3.03 7.58 -18.19
N GLU A 218 -1.77 7.94 -18.38
CA GLU A 218 -0.59 7.27 -17.86
C GLU A 218 -0.46 7.45 -16.33
N PRO A 219 0.19 6.51 -15.61
CA PRO A 219 0.53 6.68 -14.20
C PRO A 219 1.34 7.96 -13.94
N LEU A 220 1.24 8.50 -12.73
CA LEU A 220 1.97 9.70 -12.34
C LEU A 220 3.13 9.36 -11.40
N LEU A 221 4.23 10.10 -11.54
CA LEU A 221 5.26 10.20 -10.51
C LEU A 221 5.41 11.68 -10.14
N PHE A 222 5.01 12.05 -8.92
CA PHE A 222 5.34 13.34 -8.37
C PHE A 222 6.82 13.41 -8.00
N VAL A 223 7.46 14.53 -8.29
CA VAL A 223 8.81 14.89 -7.83
C VAL A 223 8.83 16.40 -7.51
N GLU A 224 9.41 16.79 -6.37
CA GLU A 224 9.57 18.22 -6.03
C GLU A 224 10.36 18.99 -7.10
N ALA A 225 9.97 20.24 -7.35
CA ALA A 225 10.54 21.04 -8.44
C ALA A 225 12.07 21.21 -8.31
N GLY A 226 12.58 21.42 -7.09
CA GLY A 226 14.00 21.56 -6.76
C GLY A 226 14.82 20.26 -6.76
N ALA A 227 14.31 19.17 -7.34
CA ALA A 227 15.01 17.90 -7.42
C ALA A 227 15.86 17.73 -8.69
N VAL A 228 16.75 16.73 -8.67
CA VAL A 228 17.56 16.27 -9.79
C VAL A 228 17.47 14.76 -9.89
N LEU A 229 17.05 14.25 -11.05
CA LEU A 229 17.13 12.83 -11.34
C LEU A 229 18.60 12.46 -11.59
N ARG A 230 19.16 11.51 -10.84
CA ARG A 230 20.48 10.91 -11.11
C ARG A 230 20.37 9.70 -12.03
N GLU A 231 19.25 9.00 -11.97
CA GLU A 231 18.88 7.85 -12.80
C GLU A 231 17.40 7.98 -13.22
N ALA A 232 16.94 7.16 -14.16
CA ALA A 232 15.53 7.16 -14.57
C ALA A 232 14.66 6.50 -13.46
N PRO A 233 13.67 7.21 -12.88
CA PRO A 233 12.87 6.73 -11.74
C PRO A 233 11.75 5.76 -12.18
N LEU A 234 12.16 4.58 -12.66
CA LEU A 234 11.28 3.60 -13.33
C LEU A 234 10.77 2.48 -12.42
N LEU A 235 11.36 2.31 -11.23
CA LEU A 235 11.05 1.23 -10.30
C LEU A 235 9.53 1.09 -10.00
N PRO A 236 8.76 2.13 -9.67
CA PRO A 236 7.33 1.99 -9.40
C PRO A 236 6.52 1.40 -10.56
N CYS A 237 6.84 1.78 -11.80
CA CYS A 237 6.14 1.30 -12.99
C CYS A 237 6.42 -0.17 -13.33
N PHE A 238 7.55 -0.70 -12.88
CA PHE A 238 7.86 -2.13 -12.97
C PHE A 238 7.08 -2.97 -11.92
N LEU A 239 6.77 -2.38 -10.76
CA LEU A 239 6.15 -3.09 -9.64
C LEU A 239 4.63 -3.25 -9.79
N GLY A 240 3.96 -2.47 -10.65
CA GLY A 240 2.53 -2.63 -10.98
C GLY A 240 1.55 -2.35 -9.83
N CYS A 241 1.99 -1.66 -8.78
CA CYS A 241 1.20 -1.31 -7.59
C CYS A 241 0.24 -0.13 -7.82
N ASP A 242 -0.71 0.07 -6.89
CA ASP A 242 -1.56 1.25 -6.85
C ASP A 242 -0.75 2.51 -6.52
N VAL A 243 0.13 2.42 -5.52
CA VAL A 243 0.84 3.56 -4.95
C VAL A 243 2.25 3.13 -4.55
N ALA A 244 3.25 3.98 -4.79
CA ALA A 244 4.59 3.77 -4.26
C ALA A 244 5.19 5.06 -3.71
N LEU A 245 5.72 5.01 -2.49
CA LEU A 245 6.27 6.15 -1.77
C LEU A 245 7.38 5.70 -0.82
N HIS A 246 8.09 6.64 -0.21
CA HIS A 246 9.18 6.33 0.71
C HIS A 246 8.76 6.45 2.20
N LYS A 247 9.17 5.47 3.01
CA LYS A 247 8.89 5.37 4.45
C LYS A 247 10.11 5.86 5.26
N TRP A 248 10.09 7.10 5.72
CA TRP A 248 11.12 7.69 6.58
C TRP A 248 10.90 7.29 8.06
N ASN A 249 11.97 7.21 8.85
CA ASN A 249 11.96 6.77 10.26
C ASN A 249 11.12 5.51 10.60
N ARG A 250 10.87 4.61 9.62
CA ARG A 250 9.96 3.44 9.67
C ARG A 250 8.44 3.73 9.70
N TRP A 251 7.99 4.99 9.66
CA TRP A 251 6.55 5.31 9.68
C TRP A 251 6.14 6.58 8.91
N GLU A 252 7.04 7.55 8.75
CA GLU A 252 6.76 8.87 8.19
C GLU A 252 6.69 8.79 6.66
N MET A 253 5.58 9.22 6.05
CA MET A 253 5.42 9.14 4.59
C MET A 253 6.03 10.35 3.89
N SER A 254 7.00 10.13 2.99
CA SER A 254 7.59 11.23 2.23
C SER A 254 6.81 11.50 0.95
N ALA A 255 6.03 12.59 0.95
CA ALA A 255 5.32 13.10 -0.22
C ALA A 255 6.24 13.80 -1.26
N ARG A 256 7.55 13.89 -1.01
CA ARG A 256 8.54 14.48 -1.94
C ARG A 256 8.72 13.69 -3.24
N THR A 257 8.40 12.39 -3.21
CA THR A 257 8.45 11.53 -4.38
C THR A 257 7.39 10.44 -4.24
N LEU A 258 6.29 10.60 -4.99
CA LEU A 258 5.04 9.84 -4.81
C LEU A 258 4.54 9.33 -6.17
N TYR A 259 4.51 8.02 -6.35
CA TYR A 259 3.93 7.37 -7.52
C TYR A 259 2.45 7.05 -7.28
N ILE A 260 1.60 7.40 -8.25
CA ILE A 260 0.16 7.15 -8.24
C ILE A 260 -0.21 6.41 -9.54
N GLY A 261 -0.67 5.16 -9.37
CA GLY A 261 -1.18 4.29 -10.42
C GLY A 261 -2.55 4.71 -10.96
N ARG A 262 -3.11 3.88 -11.85
CA ARG A 262 -4.35 4.18 -12.61
C ARG A 262 -5.54 3.33 -12.18
N THR A 263 -5.68 3.15 -10.88
CA THR A 263 -6.74 2.34 -10.26
C THR A 263 -7.69 3.19 -9.43
N SER A 264 -8.82 2.61 -9.05
CA SER A 264 -9.79 3.23 -8.13
C SER A 264 -9.21 3.43 -6.72
N ALA A 265 -8.39 2.50 -6.23
CA ALA A 265 -7.73 2.60 -4.94
C ALA A 265 -6.70 3.74 -4.90
N ALA A 266 -5.88 3.86 -5.96
CA ALA A 266 -4.96 5.00 -6.12
C ALA A 266 -5.70 6.35 -6.20
N GLN A 267 -6.86 6.40 -6.88
CA GLN A 267 -7.71 7.60 -6.91
C GLN A 267 -8.34 7.90 -5.55
N MET A 268 -8.75 6.87 -4.80
CA MET A 268 -9.33 7.02 -3.46
C MET A 268 -8.30 7.63 -2.51
N LEU A 269 -7.07 7.13 -2.48
CA LEU A 269 -5.99 7.72 -1.67
C LEU A 269 -5.82 9.20 -1.96
N LEU A 270 -5.72 9.56 -3.24
CA LEU A 270 -5.47 10.93 -3.67
C LEU A 270 -6.63 11.88 -3.32
N ARG A 271 -7.88 11.40 -3.32
CA ARG A 271 -9.05 12.15 -2.85
C ARG A 271 -9.06 12.29 -1.33
N THR A 272 -8.81 11.21 -0.58
CA THR A 272 -8.71 11.24 0.89
C THR A 272 -7.63 12.22 1.35
N TRP A 273 -6.46 12.18 0.70
CA TRP A 273 -5.35 13.09 1.01
C TRP A 273 -5.68 14.55 0.70
N GLN A 274 -6.27 14.84 -0.47
CA GLN A 274 -6.71 16.20 -0.81
C GLN A 274 -7.78 16.72 0.16
N HIS A 275 -8.71 15.87 0.61
CA HIS A 275 -9.71 16.24 1.61
C HIS A 275 -9.08 16.54 2.98
N LEU A 276 -8.26 15.63 3.52
CA LEU A 276 -7.57 15.83 4.80
C LEU A 276 -6.67 17.07 4.77
N ALA A 277 -5.96 17.31 3.67
CA ALA A 277 -5.10 18.48 3.53
C ALA A 277 -5.88 19.80 3.51
N ALA A 278 -7.06 19.83 2.89
CA ALA A 278 -7.94 21.00 2.90
C ALA A 278 -8.61 21.22 4.28
N SER A 279 -8.95 20.14 4.99
CA SER A 279 -9.56 20.22 6.32
C SER A 279 -8.58 20.56 7.44
N TYR A 280 -7.30 20.19 7.31
CA TYR A 280 -6.29 20.32 8.36
C TYR A 280 -4.99 20.99 7.85
N PRO A 281 -5.06 22.21 7.28
CA PRO A 281 -3.92 22.85 6.60
C PRO A 281 -2.74 23.23 7.50
N ALA A 282 -2.92 23.22 8.83
CA ALA A 282 -1.86 23.44 9.82
C ALA A 282 -1.08 22.16 10.19
N ILE A 283 -1.50 20.99 9.68
CA ILE A 283 -0.84 19.70 9.95
C ILE A 283 0.14 19.39 8.81
N TRP A 284 1.32 18.88 9.17
CA TRP A 284 2.38 18.53 8.24
C TRP A 284 1.99 17.43 7.23
N GLU A 285 2.47 17.61 5.99
CA GLU A 285 2.07 16.82 4.81
C GLU A 285 2.26 15.31 4.98
N GLY A 286 3.39 14.87 5.52
CA GLY A 286 3.73 13.45 5.63
C GLY A 286 2.80 12.66 6.55
N TYR A 287 2.20 13.32 7.56
CA TYR A 287 1.16 12.70 8.40
C TYR A 287 -0.21 12.71 7.72
N LEU A 288 -0.57 13.77 7.01
CA LEU A 288 -1.82 13.81 6.26
C LEU A 288 -1.85 12.73 5.15
N LEU A 289 -0.69 12.42 4.56
CA LEU A 289 -0.53 11.30 3.63
C LEU A 289 -0.60 9.94 4.35
N ASP A 290 -0.01 9.79 5.55
CA ASP A 290 -0.13 8.59 6.39
C ASP A 290 -1.58 8.28 6.78
N GLN A 291 -2.32 9.30 7.21
CA GLN A 291 -3.73 9.18 7.59
C GLN A 291 -4.60 8.89 6.37
N ALA A 292 -4.33 9.52 5.23
CA ALA A 292 -5.01 9.20 3.98
C ALA A 292 -4.75 7.74 3.55
N TRP A 293 -3.51 7.26 3.70
CA TRP A 293 -3.14 5.87 3.44
C TRP A 293 -3.86 4.91 4.40
N SER A 294 -3.90 5.22 5.69
CA SER A 294 -4.58 4.41 6.70
C SER A 294 -6.09 4.32 6.41
N LEU A 295 -6.77 5.45 6.24
CA LEU A 295 -8.21 5.49 5.93
C LEU A 295 -8.55 4.82 4.59
N THR A 296 -7.65 4.85 3.60
CA THR A 296 -7.88 4.20 2.31
C THR A 296 -7.67 2.68 2.39
N SER A 297 -6.55 2.24 2.98
CA SER A 297 -6.15 0.82 3.00
C SER A 297 -7.01 -0.07 3.91
N SER A 298 -7.86 0.48 4.78
CA SER A 298 -8.89 -0.29 5.51
C SER A 298 -10.23 -0.35 4.78
N GLN A 299 -10.49 0.53 3.80
CA GLN A 299 -11.74 0.57 3.03
C GLN A 299 -11.61 -0.10 1.65
N VAL A 300 -10.40 -0.18 1.09
CA VAL A 300 -10.08 -0.88 -0.17
C VAL A 300 -8.71 -1.57 -0.07
N PRO A 301 -8.49 -2.68 -0.79
CA PRO A 301 -7.22 -3.41 -0.78
C PRO A 301 -6.14 -2.68 -1.58
N LEU A 302 -5.62 -1.59 -1.00
CA LEU A 302 -4.63 -0.70 -1.60
C LEU A 302 -3.25 -1.39 -1.68
N ASP A 303 -2.76 -1.67 -2.88
CA ASP A 303 -1.44 -2.27 -3.13
C ASP A 303 -0.35 -1.19 -3.05
N THR A 304 0.34 -1.15 -1.91
CA THR A 304 1.30 -0.11 -1.53
C THR A 304 2.73 -0.63 -1.56
N VAL A 305 3.63 0.12 -2.19
CA VAL A 305 5.06 -0.15 -2.23
C VAL A 305 5.86 0.87 -1.41
N TRP A 306 6.78 0.36 -0.60
CA TRP A 306 7.70 1.15 0.23
C TRP A 306 9.06 1.26 -0.46
N LEU A 307 9.25 2.34 -1.22
CA LEU A 307 10.42 2.55 -2.07
C LEU A 307 11.73 2.60 -1.25
N PRO A 308 12.85 2.07 -1.79
CA PRO A 308 14.09 1.92 -1.04
C PRO A 308 14.70 3.26 -0.59
N ARG A 309 15.55 3.23 0.46
CA ARG A 309 16.39 4.36 0.91
C ARG A 309 17.33 4.92 -0.18
N SER A 310 17.54 4.20 -1.28
CA SER A 310 18.27 4.64 -2.48
C SER A 310 17.37 5.26 -3.57
N TYR A 311 16.05 5.28 -3.40
CA TYR A 311 15.15 5.85 -4.40
C TYR A 311 15.14 7.37 -4.37
N HIS A 312 15.11 7.97 -3.17
CA HIS A 312 15.36 9.39 -3.01
C HIS A 312 16.12 9.73 -1.73
N ALA A 313 16.82 10.87 -1.73
CA ALA A 313 17.50 11.44 -0.58
C ALA A 313 17.63 12.96 -0.74
N LEU A 314 17.98 13.65 0.34
CA LEU A 314 18.19 15.10 0.41
C LEU A 314 19.66 15.45 0.16
N ALA A 315 19.93 16.70 -0.23
CA ALA A 315 21.29 17.21 -0.41
C ALA A 315 22.03 17.27 0.94
N GLY A 316 23.01 16.38 1.12
CA GLY A 316 23.79 16.23 2.36
C GLY A 316 23.58 14.91 3.09
N ASP A 317 22.53 14.14 2.75
CA ASP A 317 22.30 12.81 3.31
C ASP A 317 23.44 11.82 2.99
N LEU A 318 23.70 10.87 3.89
CA LEU A 318 24.55 9.72 3.63
C LEU A 318 24.10 8.89 2.41
N GLY A 319 22.79 8.92 2.10
CA GLY A 319 22.21 8.28 0.92
C GLY A 319 22.37 9.06 -0.39
N ALA A 320 22.66 10.38 -0.34
CA ALA A 320 22.62 11.30 -1.47
C ALA A 320 23.45 10.83 -2.68
N MET A 321 24.59 10.17 -2.45
CA MET A 321 25.46 9.69 -3.51
C MET A 321 24.89 8.55 -4.36
N ARG A 322 23.90 7.81 -3.84
CA ARG A 322 23.25 6.64 -4.50
C ARG A 322 21.75 6.83 -4.70
N ALA A 323 21.24 8.06 -4.60
CA ALA A 323 19.83 8.37 -4.73
C ALA A 323 19.41 8.48 -6.20
N THR A 324 18.41 7.72 -6.65
CA THR A 324 17.80 7.87 -7.99
C THR A 324 17.24 9.29 -8.19
N VAL A 325 16.61 9.85 -7.15
CA VAL A 325 16.13 11.25 -7.08
C VAL A 325 16.85 11.99 -5.93
N LEU A 326 17.58 13.06 -6.25
CA LEU A 326 18.21 13.93 -5.25
C LEU A 326 17.38 15.20 -5.08
N HIS A 327 16.94 15.52 -3.87
CA HIS A 327 16.23 16.76 -3.56
C HIS A 327 17.23 17.84 -3.11
N GLY A 328 17.15 19.06 -3.67
CA GLY A 328 18.11 20.13 -3.41
C GLY A 328 17.96 20.82 -2.04
N GLU A 329 16.78 20.71 -1.42
CA GLU A 329 16.48 21.33 -0.13
C GLU A 329 17.15 20.57 1.04
N GLN A 330 17.66 21.33 2.01
CA GLN A 330 18.00 20.79 3.33
C GLN A 330 16.73 20.58 4.14
N THR A 331 16.66 19.49 4.90
CA THR A 331 15.51 19.19 5.78
C THR A 331 15.25 20.30 6.79
N THR A 332 14.08 20.92 6.72
CA THR A 332 13.60 21.81 7.77
C THR A 332 12.80 21.03 8.82
N THR A 333 12.53 21.64 9.97
CA THR A 333 11.59 21.11 10.98
C THR A 333 10.11 21.31 10.60
N LEU A 334 9.84 21.60 9.33
CA LEU A 334 8.51 21.49 8.70
C LEU A 334 8.42 20.21 7.84
N ASP A 335 9.55 19.62 7.47
CA ASP A 335 9.69 18.44 6.59
C ASP A 335 9.84 17.14 7.38
N LEU A 336 10.67 17.18 8.42
CA LEU A 336 10.58 16.25 9.55
C LEU A 336 9.58 16.86 10.52
N GLY A 337 8.65 16.03 11.00
CA GLY A 337 7.48 16.51 11.73
C GLY A 337 7.81 17.40 12.93
N PRO A 338 6.92 18.35 13.26
CA PRO A 338 7.12 19.20 14.43
C PRO A 338 7.29 18.33 15.66
N ASP A 339 8.25 18.70 16.51
CA ASP A 339 8.52 18.18 17.86
C ASP A 339 8.54 16.64 18.04
N PRO A 340 9.66 16.02 18.47
CA PRO A 340 9.67 14.64 18.97
C PRO A 340 8.56 14.31 19.98
N ALA A 341 8.07 15.28 20.75
CA ALA A 341 6.91 15.13 21.64
C ALA A 341 5.56 15.12 20.90
N PHE A 342 5.34 15.90 19.82
CA PHE A 342 4.13 15.78 18.99
C PHE A 342 4.11 14.44 18.25
N ALA A 343 5.27 13.97 17.76
CA ALA A 343 5.40 12.59 17.30
C ALA A 343 5.03 11.59 18.42
N GLY A 344 5.42 11.83 19.67
CA GLY A 344 4.98 11.04 20.83
C GLY A 344 3.47 11.08 21.11
N LEU A 345 2.85 12.26 21.05
CA LEU A 345 1.43 12.51 21.37
C LEU A 345 0.46 11.95 20.31
N VAL A 346 0.90 11.90 19.05
CA VAL A 346 0.07 11.47 17.91
C VAL A 346 0.36 10.00 17.51
N ARG A 347 1.45 9.40 17.98
CA ARG A 347 1.75 7.96 17.79
C ARG A 347 0.80 7.05 18.58
N THR A 348 -0.29 6.64 17.94
CA THR A 348 -1.01 5.40 18.32
C THR A 348 -1.59 4.70 17.09
N ALA A 349 -0.83 3.86 16.36
CA ALA A 349 -1.39 3.00 15.29
C ALA A 349 -0.49 1.80 14.90
N ARG A 350 -1.03 0.57 14.85
CA ARG A 350 -0.45 -0.65 14.24
C ARG A 350 -1.20 -0.97 12.95
N ARG A 351 -0.45 -0.96 11.85
CA ARG A 351 -0.61 -1.73 10.61
C ARG A 351 0.79 -2.09 10.17
N ALA A 352 1.00 -3.05 9.26
CA ALA A 352 2.29 -3.75 9.11
C ALA A 352 3.54 -2.86 9.28
N GLY A 353 4.30 -3.11 10.36
CA GLY A 353 5.51 -2.36 10.73
C GLY A 353 5.33 -1.11 11.61
N ARG A 354 4.10 -0.72 12.00
CA ARG A 354 3.80 0.41 12.91
C ARG A 354 3.48 -0.04 14.35
N THR A 355 3.40 0.89 15.31
CA THR A 355 3.14 0.63 16.75
C THR A 355 2.07 1.55 17.39
N GLY A 356 1.06 0.97 18.08
CA GLY A 356 -0.06 1.63 18.82
C GLY A 356 -1.46 1.25 18.28
N ALA A 357 -2.55 1.96 18.60
CA ALA A 357 -3.85 1.81 17.90
C ALA A 357 -4.74 3.08 17.94
N ARG A 358 -5.45 3.37 16.84
CA ARG A 358 -6.54 4.36 16.73
C ARG A 358 -7.48 4.05 15.55
N ASP A 359 -6.91 3.86 14.37
CA ASP A 359 -7.69 3.63 13.14
C ASP A 359 -8.26 2.21 13.08
N ALA A 360 -9.50 2.08 12.58
CA ALA A 360 -10.08 0.78 12.22
C ALA A 360 -9.17 0.05 11.22
N PHE A 361 -8.86 -1.22 11.49
CA PHE A 361 -8.00 -2.05 10.66
C PHE A 361 -8.69 -2.44 9.33
N LEU A 362 -9.96 -2.79 9.41
CA LEU A 362 -10.82 -3.11 8.27
C LEU A 362 -12.15 -2.36 8.42
N VAL A 363 -12.67 -1.87 7.30
CA VAL A 363 -13.98 -1.28 7.18
C VAL A 363 -14.76 -2.05 6.12
N MET A 364 -16.00 -2.45 6.42
CA MET A 364 -16.92 -3.03 5.46
C MET A 364 -18.21 -2.22 5.44
N THR A 365 -18.84 -2.11 4.28
CA THR A 365 -20.17 -1.50 4.12
C THR A 365 -21.15 -2.54 3.60
N SER A 366 -22.40 -2.47 4.07
CA SER A 366 -23.49 -3.33 3.62
C SER A 366 -24.39 -2.59 2.61
N LYS A 367 -25.45 -3.27 2.16
CA LYS A 367 -26.52 -2.67 1.32
C LYS A 367 -27.72 -2.18 2.15
N ALA A 368 -27.64 -2.19 3.48
CA ALA A 368 -28.72 -1.68 4.32
C ALA A 368 -28.75 -0.15 4.26
N GLU A 369 -29.94 0.45 4.10
CA GLU A 369 -30.14 1.91 4.06
C GLU A 369 -30.07 2.56 5.46
N ALA A 370 -29.07 2.19 6.26
CA ALA A 370 -28.96 2.54 7.67
C ALA A 370 -27.70 3.33 7.98
N ASP A 371 -27.86 4.58 8.46
CA ASP A 371 -26.78 5.42 9.03
C ASP A 371 -26.12 4.83 10.29
N LYS A 372 -26.57 3.64 10.75
CA LYS A 372 -26.04 2.96 11.94
C LYS A 372 -24.76 2.19 11.59
N GLY A 373 -23.63 2.65 12.11
CA GLY A 373 -22.38 1.89 12.13
C GLY A 373 -22.24 0.99 13.37
N ILE A 374 -21.42 -0.05 13.25
CA ILE A 374 -20.98 -0.91 14.36
C ILE A 374 -19.45 -1.01 14.37
N ALA A 375 -18.86 -0.86 15.55
CA ALA A 375 -17.44 -1.07 15.82
C ALA A 375 -17.26 -2.39 16.58
N VAL A 376 -16.48 -3.30 16.01
CA VAL A 376 -16.04 -4.54 16.66
C VAL A 376 -14.59 -4.36 17.09
N ILE A 377 -14.34 -4.50 18.39
CA ILE A 377 -13.01 -4.35 18.99
C ILE A 377 -12.52 -5.72 19.42
N LEU A 378 -11.53 -6.26 18.70
CA LEU A 378 -10.86 -7.51 19.04
C LEU A 378 -9.69 -7.21 19.98
N ARG A 379 -9.85 -7.52 21.27
CA ARG A 379 -8.87 -7.21 22.32
C ARG A 379 -7.82 -8.31 22.52
N ASP A 380 -6.75 -7.97 23.23
CA ASP A 380 -5.73 -8.89 23.75
C ASP A 380 -5.02 -9.75 22.67
N ILE A 381 -4.92 -9.25 21.42
CA ILE A 381 -4.35 -10.02 20.30
C ILE A 381 -2.84 -10.29 20.44
N SER A 382 -2.14 -9.59 21.34
CA SER A 382 -0.72 -9.84 21.63
C SER A 382 -0.50 -11.05 22.54
N ALA A 383 -1.51 -11.44 23.32
CA ALA A 383 -1.47 -12.57 24.25
C ALA A 383 -2.04 -13.87 23.64
N THR A 384 -2.50 -13.82 22.38
CA THR A 384 -3.26 -14.91 21.73
C THR A 384 -2.60 -15.40 20.44
N ASN A 385 -2.73 -16.69 20.11
CA ASN A 385 -2.10 -17.26 18.92
C ASN A 385 -2.60 -16.63 17.62
N ALA A 386 -1.72 -16.48 16.62
CA ALA A 386 -2.04 -15.81 15.37
C ALA A 386 -3.17 -16.48 14.60
N GLY A 387 -3.16 -17.82 14.46
CA GLY A 387 -4.28 -18.55 13.85
C GLY A 387 -5.65 -18.34 14.53
N ALA A 388 -5.69 -18.09 15.84
CA ALA A 388 -6.94 -17.83 16.57
C ALA A 388 -7.42 -16.38 16.39
N VAL A 389 -6.50 -15.41 16.35
CA VAL A 389 -6.79 -14.03 15.94
C VAL A 389 -7.33 -14.02 14.50
N ALA A 390 -6.67 -14.74 13.59
CA ALA A 390 -7.04 -14.80 12.19
C ALA A 390 -8.46 -15.36 11.98
N ALA A 391 -8.74 -16.56 12.52
CA ALA A 391 -10.06 -17.18 12.44
C ALA A 391 -11.19 -16.31 13.04
N THR A 392 -10.89 -15.47 14.04
CA THR A 392 -11.88 -14.56 14.62
C THR A 392 -12.20 -13.40 13.67
N VAL A 393 -11.19 -12.84 13.00
CA VAL A 393 -11.36 -11.81 11.95
C VAL A 393 -12.16 -12.37 10.77
N GLU A 394 -11.87 -13.59 10.32
CA GLU A 394 -12.66 -14.27 9.28
C GLU A 394 -14.11 -14.51 9.72
N ALA A 395 -14.36 -14.91 10.97
CA ALA A 395 -15.70 -15.16 11.48
C ALA A 395 -16.53 -13.87 11.63
N VAL A 396 -15.94 -12.78 12.12
CA VAL A 396 -16.59 -11.45 12.21
C VAL A 396 -16.96 -10.91 10.83
N THR A 397 -16.04 -10.98 9.88
CA THR A 397 -16.24 -10.45 8.52
C THR A 397 -17.19 -11.34 7.70
N GLY A 398 -17.13 -12.66 7.89
CA GLY A 398 -18.08 -13.62 7.34
C GLY A 398 -19.50 -13.42 7.86
N ALA A 399 -19.67 -13.27 9.18
CA ALA A 399 -20.97 -12.99 9.80
C ALA A 399 -21.56 -11.67 9.29
N TYR A 400 -20.77 -10.58 9.23
CA TYR A 400 -21.26 -9.28 8.74
C TYR A 400 -21.66 -9.31 7.26
N ALA A 401 -21.00 -10.14 6.45
CA ALA A 401 -21.37 -10.36 5.05
C ALA A 401 -22.60 -11.28 4.87
N ALA A 402 -22.88 -12.17 5.83
CA ALA A 402 -24.03 -13.07 5.83
C ALA A 402 -25.30 -12.38 6.35
N ASP A 403 -25.22 -11.77 7.54
CA ASP A 403 -26.25 -10.89 8.10
C ASP A 403 -25.60 -9.70 8.81
N CYS A 404 -25.73 -8.52 8.21
CA CYS A 404 -25.22 -7.26 8.75
C CYS A 404 -26.02 -6.71 9.94
N GLY A 405 -27.11 -7.35 10.38
CA GLY A 405 -27.96 -6.91 11.49
C GLY A 405 -28.66 -5.56 11.29
N GLY A 406 -28.70 -5.06 10.05
CA GLY A 406 -29.17 -3.71 9.74
C GLY A 406 -28.15 -2.60 10.01
N TYR A 407 -26.87 -2.92 10.24
CA TYR A 407 -25.79 -1.94 10.31
C TYR A 407 -25.22 -1.66 8.91
N GLY A 408 -25.23 -0.39 8.47
CA GLY A 408 -24.75 0.01 7.14
C GLY A 408 -23.22 -0.03 6.99
N ARG A 409 -22.48 0.01 8.12
CA ARG A 409 -21.02 -0.02 8.18
C ARG A 409 -20.52 -0.83 9.37
N LEU A 410 -19.56 -1.71 9.14
CA LEU A 410 -18.72 -2.35 10.15
C LEU A 410 -17.34 -1.69 10.14
N GLU A 411 -16.82 -1.39 11.32
CA GLU A 411 -15.40 -1.11 11.54
C GLU A 411 -14.82 -2.16 12.51
N LEU A 412 -13.72 -2.79 12.12
CA LEU A 412 -13.03 -3.79 12.92
C LEU A 412 -11.68 -3.22 13.39
N SER A 413 -11.51 -3.11 14.70
CA SER A 413 -10.28 -2.64 15.35
C SER A 413 -9.57 -3.79 16.05
N LEU A 414 -8.24 -3.85 15.89
CA LEU A 414 -7.39 -4.91 16.39
C LEU A 414 -6.47 -4.36 17.48
N CYS A 415 -6.78 -4.68 18.73
CA CYS A 415 -6.18 -4.05 19.91
C CYS A 415 -5.21 -5.02 20.60
N ALA A 416 -3.92 -4.69 20.55
CA ALA A 416 -2.85 -5.53 21.10
C ALA A 416 -2.67 -5.34 22.61
N TRP A 417 -3.06 -4.19 23.15
CA TRP A 417 -2.95 -3.81 24.56
C TRP A 417 -4.26 -3.20 25.07
N GLN A 418 -4.45 -3.07 26.38
CA GLN A 418 -5.69 -2.50 26.94
C GLN A 418 -5.85 -1.01 26.61
N ASP A 419 -4.76 -0.26 26.49
CA ASP A 419 -4.79 1.15 26.04
C ASP A 419 -5.34 1.29 24.61
N ASP A 420 -5.03 0.32 23.73
CA ASP A 420 -5.58 0.25 22.37
C ASP A 420 -7.10 0.07 22.38
N VAL A 421 -7.64 -0.70 23.34
CA VAL A 421 -9.09 -0.93 23.51
C VAL A 421 -9.79 0.35 23.95
N GLY A 422 -9.20 1.08 24.91
CA GLY A 422 -9.71 2.38 25.36
C GLY A 422 -9.81 3.39 24.21
N ALA A 423 -8.73 3.56 23.44
CA ALA A 423 -8.70 4.45 22.28
C ALA A 423 -9.72 4.07 21.20
N ALA A 424 -9.87 2.77 20.89
CA ALA A 424 -10.85 2.28 19.93
C ALA A 424 -12.31 2.50 20.41
N ARG A 425 -12.58 2.30 21.70
CA ARG A 425 -13.90 2.55 22.32
C ARG A 425 -14.26 4.04 22.27
N GLU A 426 -13.31 4.93 22.57
CA GLU A 426 -13.52 6.38 22.48
C GLU A 426 -13.82 6.82 21.04
N ALA A 427 -13.05 6.36 20.06
CA ALA A 427 -13.27 6.67 18.65
C ALA A 427 -14.65 6.20 18.15
N ALA A 428 -15.03 4.95 18.46
CA ALA A 428 -16.34 4.41 18.11
C ALA A 428 -17.50 5.15 18.81
N THR A 429 -17.29 5.62 20.05
CA THR A 429 -18.28 6.44 20.77
C THR A 429 -18.45 7.81 20.10
N GLN A 430 -17.37 8.45 19.67
CA GLN A 430 -17.42 9.71 18.92
C GLN A 430 -18.11 9.55 17.55
N ALA A 431 -17.87 8.42 16.87
CA ALA A 431 -18.58 8.04 15.64
C ALA A 431 -20.05 7.63 15.86
N ARG A 432 -20.50 7.52 17.13
CA ARG A 432 -21.85 7.05 17.54
C ARG A 432 -22.19 5.64 17.08
N TYR A 433 -21.18 4.77 16.95
CA TYR A 433 -21.38 3.39 16.53
C TYR A 433 -21.80 2.52 17.71
N ARG A 434 -22.53 1.43 17.42
CA ARG A 434 -22.67 0.34 18.41
C ARG A 434 -21.29 -0.25 18.66
N ILE A 435 -20.92 -0.50 19.91
CA ILE A 435 -19.63 -1.10 20.26
C ILE A 435 -19.85 -2.55 20.68
N LEU A 436 -19.07 -3.47 20.12
CA LEU A 436 -18.95 -4.87 20.55
C LEU A 436 -17.49 -5.16 20.85
N GLU A 437 -17.20 -5.68 22.05
CA GLU A 437 -15.84 -6.06 22.45
C GLU A 437 -15.76 -7.58 22.56
N ILE A 438 -14.85 -8.19 21.79
CA ILE A 438 -14.75 -9.64 21.64
C ILE A 438 -13.32 -10.12 21.90
N ALA A 439 -13.19 -11.37 22.35
CA ALA A 439 -11.90 -12.03 22.52
C ALA A 439 -11.60 -12.95 21.31
N PRO A 440 -10.33 -13.13 20.91
CA PRO A 440 -9.99 -14.11 19.89
C PRO A 440 -10.36 -15.53 20.33
N GLY A 441 -10.91 -16.32 19.40
CA GLY A 441 -11.46 -17.65 19.68
C GLY A 441 -12.88 -17.65 20.26
N GLN A 442 -13.51 -16.49 20.46
CA GLN A 442 -14.94 -16.38 20.77
C GLN A 442 -15.77 -16.88 19.57
N HIS A 443 -16.80 -17.69 19.85
CA HIS A 443 -17.71 -18.17 18.81
C HIS A 443 -18.57 -17.02 18.27
N ILE A 444 -18.40 -16.70 16.99
CA ILE A 444 -19.23 -15.73 16.25
C ILE A 444 -20.15 -16.52 15.32
N ALA A 445 -21.47 -16.35 15.46
CA ALA A 445 -22.47 -16.97 14.60
C ALA A 445 -22.79 -16.08 13.38
N ASN A 446 -23.39 -16.65 12.34
CA ASN A 446 -23.72 -15.91 11.11
C ASN A 446 -24.74 -14.77 11.34
N ASP A 447 -25.58 -14.90 12.37
CA ASP A 447 -26.63 -13.96 12.79
C ASP A 447 -26.18 -13.01 13.94
N PHE A 448 -24.90 -13.03 14.30
CA PHE A 448 -24.31 -12.30 15.45
C PHE A 448 -24.70 -10.81 15.50
N PHE A 449 -24.73 -10.13 14.35
CA PHE A 449 -25.09 -8.71 14.26
C PHE A 449 -26.59 -8.48 14.45
N ALA A 450 -27.44 -9.36 13.91
CA ALA A 450 -28.90 -9.28 14.07
C ALA A 450 -29.33 -9.54 15.52
N HIS A 451 -28.67 -10.49 16.20
CA HIS A 451 -28.88 -10.75 17.62
C HIS A 451 -28.61 -9.51 18.47
N HIS A 452 -27.46 -8.86 18.26
CA HIS A 452 -27.10 -7.64 19.01
C HIS A 452 -27.93 -6.40 18.64
N ALA A 453 -28.47 -6.32 17.42
CA ALA A 453 -29.44 -5.29 17.05
C ALA A 453 -30.80 -5.50 17.76
N ALA A 454 -31.23 -6.75 17.94
CA ALA A 454 -32.44 -7.08 18.68
C ALA A 454 -32.32 -6.71 20.17
N ASP A 455 -31.22 -7.08 20.84
CA ASP A 455 -30.93 -6.70 22.24
C ASP A 455 -31.01 -5.18 22.45
N ASP A 456 -30.43 -4.40 21.53
CA ASP A 456 -30.41 -2.94 21.60
C ASP A 456 -31.82 -2.33 21.52
N SER A 457 -32.69 -2.92 20.69
CA SER A 457 -34.11 -2.52 20.62
C SER A 457 -34.86 -2.80 21.92
N VAL A 458 -34.59 -3.94 22.58
CA VAL A 458 -35.23 -4.34 23.85
C VAL A 458 -34.75 -3.48 25.02
N MET A 459 -33.46 -3.16 25.09
CA MET A 459 -32.92 -2.23 26.09
C MET A 459 -33.46 -0.81 25.90
N THR A 460 -33.51 -0.32 24.65
CA THR A 460 -34.08 1.00 24.34
C THR A 460 -35.56 1.08 24.71
N ALA A 461 -36.34 0.04 24.39
CA ALA A 461 -37.75 -0.04 24.77
C ALA A 461 -37.94 0.01 26.30
N ARG A 462 -37.15 -0.73 27.08
CA ARG A 462 -37.19 -0.72 28.56
C ARG A 462 -36.78 0.62 29.19
N HIS A 463 -35.99 1.44 28.51
CA HIS A 463 -35.64 2.78 28.99
C HIS A 463 -36.67 3.85 28.63
N LEU A 464 -37.49 3.63 27.58
CA LEU A 464 -38.59 4.51 27.20
C LEU A 464 -39.94 4.12 27.84
N PHE A 465 -40.10 2.85 28.19
CA PHE A 465 -41.28 2.28 28.82
C PHE A 465 -40.84 1.37 30.00
N PRO A 466 -40.58 1.95 31.19
CA PRO A 466 -40.18 1.22 32.40
C PRO A 466 -41.34 0.48 33.09
#